data_AF-A0A392RUA6-F1
#
_entry.id   AF-A0A392RUA6-F1
#
_cell.length_a   1.000
_cell.length_b   1.000
_cell.length_c   1.000
_cell.angle_alpha   90.00
_cell.angle_beta   90.00
_cell.angle_gamma   90.00
#
_symmetry.space_group_name_H-M   'P 1'
#
loop_
_entity.id
_entity.type
_entity.pdbx_description
1 polymer ?
#
loop_
_entity_poly.entity_id
_entity_poly.type
_entity_poly.pdbx_seq_one_letter_code
_entity_poly.pdbx_strand_id
1 'polypeptide(L)'
;MASLLPFLLFSLILQSISVVAQTKSTIATGDSFTAQTNNSTWLLSPSGDFAFGFLPLEETDLFLLSIWYAKISEKTIVWYANGDSPAPKGSKVELNANDG
;
A
#
# COMPACT_ATOMS: atom_id res chain seq x y z
N MET A 1 39.67 -28.86 4.74
CA MET A 1 38.22 -28.58 4.61
C MET A 1 38.06 -27.10 4.31
N ALA A 2 37.59 -26.74 3.12
CA ALA A 2 37.29 -25.34 2.80
C ALA A 2 35.99 -24.93 3.52
N SER A 3 35.97 -23.75 4.12
CA SER A 3 34.78 -23.23 4.82
C SER A 3 33.74 -22.75 3.80
N LEU A 4 32.52 -23.29 3.89
CA LEU A 4 31.35 -22.89 3.08
C LEU A 4 30.58 -21.70 3.68
N LEU A 5 30.94 -21.26 4.89
CA LEU A 5 30.29 -20.17 5.60
C LEU A 5 30.18 -18.84 4.81
N PRO A 6 31.22 -18.36 4.09
CA PRO A 6 31.11 -17.10 3.35
C PRO A 6 30.13 -17.19 2.16
N PHE A 7 30.01 -18.35 1.52
CA PHE A 7 29.03 -18.56 0.45
C PHE A 7 27.60 -18.55 0.98
N LEU A 8 27.39 -19.11 2.17
CA LEU A 8 26.09 -19.15 2.85
C LEU A 8 25.66 -17.74 3.28
N LEU A 9 26.59 -16.95 3.83
CA LEU A 9 26.36 -15.54 4.18
C LEU A 9 26.07 -14.68 2.95
N PHE A 10 26.81 -14.88 1.85
CA PHE A 10 26.58 -14.14 0.60
C PHE A 10 25.22 -14.47 -0.01
N SER A 11 24.81 -15.75 0.00
CA SER A 11 23.48 -16.18 -0.44
C SER A 11 22.36 -15.55 0.39
N LEU A 12 22.55 -15.46 1.72
CA LEU A 12 21.56 -14.86 2.62
C LEU A 12 21.41 -13.34 2.37
N ILE A 13 22.52 -12.64 2.08
CA ILE A 13 22.51 -11.23 1.70
C ILE A 13 21.77 -11.02 0.37
N LEU A 14 22.03 -11.86 -0.63
CA LEU A 14 21.36 -11.82 -1.94
C LEU A 14 19.85 -12.06 -1.87
N GLN A 15 19.42 -13.00 -1.03
CA GLN A 15 17.99 -13.26 -0.78
C GLN A 15 17.28 -12.04 -0.17
N SER A 16 17.96 -11.32 0.72
CA SER A 16 17.42 -10.12 1.40
C SER A 16 17.12 -8.99 0.40
N ILE A 17 18.02 -8.77 -0.57
CA ILE A 17 17.87 -7.73 -1.60
C ILE A 17 16.70 -8.03 -2.54
N SER A 18 16.45 -9.32 -2.82
CA SER A 18 15.40 -9.76 -3.74
C SER A 18 13.98 -9.57 -3.18
N VAL A 19 13.80 -9.65 -1.86
CA VAL A 19 12.49 -9.42 -1.20
C VAL A 19 12.08 -7.94 -1.24
N VAL A 20 13.03 -7.01 -1.14
CA VAL A 20 12.75 -5.56 -1.14
C VAL A 20 12.16 -5.09 -2.49
N ALA A 21 12.44 -5.79 -3.59
CA ALA A 21 12.00 -5.41 -4.93
C ALA A 21 10.59 -5.88 -5.31
N GLN A 22 9.89 -6.66 -4.47
CA GLN A 22 8.60 -7.29 -4.83
C GLN A 22 7.35 -6.52 -4.39
N THR A 23 7.44 -5.24 -4.06
CA THR A 23 6.24 -4.45 -3.74
C THR A 23 5.46 -4.15 -5.02
N LYS A 24 4.25 -4.74 -5.14
CA LYS A 24 3.28 -4.35 -6.16
C LYS A 24 3.02 -2.85 -6.01
N SER A 25 3.41 -2.08 -7.02
CA SER A 25 3.31 -0.61 -7.05
C SER A 25 2.45 -0.10 -8.22
N THR A 26 1.89 -1.02 -9.01
CA THR A 26 1.00 -0.72 -10.13
C THR A 26 -0.40 -1.25 -9.83
N ILE A 27 -1.41 -0.47 -10.19
CA ILE A 27 -2.81 -0.87 -10.19
C ILE A 27 -3.15 -1.32 -11.61
N ALA A 28 -3.57 -2.58 -11.78
CA ALA A 28 -4.06 -3.11 -13.03
C ALA A 28 -5.58 -2.99 -13.10
N THR A 29 -6.16 -3.06 -14.31
CA THR A 29 -7.61 -3.14 -14.47
C THR A 29 -8.18 -4.32 -13.68
N GLY A 30 -9.27 -4.09 -12.95
CA GLY A 30 -9.93 -5.04 -12.06
C GLY A 30 -9.33 -5.09 -10.65
N ASP A 31 -8.19 -4.45 -10.41
CA ASP A 31 -7.72 -4.25 -9.03
C ASP A 31 -8.66 -3.30 -8.28
N SER A 32 -8.84 -3.60 -6.99
CA SER A 32 -9.67 -2.77 -6.13
C SER A 32 -9.13 -2.68 -4.71
N PHE A 33 -9.53 -1.60 -4.05
CA PHE A 33 -9.32 -1.39 -2.62
C PHE A 33 -10.68 -1.23 -1.95
N THR A 34 -10.81 -1.77 -0.74
CA THR A 34 -12.07 -1.74 0.02
C THR A 34 -11.86 -0.98 1.32
N ALA A 35 -12.82 -0.12 1.66
CA ALA A 35 -12.87 0.64 2.90
C ALA A 35 -13.14 -0.29 4.09
N GLN A 36 -12.08 -0.77 4.75
CA GLN A 36 -12.18 -1.67 5.91
C GLN A 36 -11.08 -1.37 6.92
N THR A 37 -11.34 -1.65 8.20
CA THR A 37 -10.39 -1.40 9.31
C THR A 37 -9.47 -2.60 9.55
N ASN A 38 -9.99 -3.82 9.39
CA ASN A 38 -9.23 -5.05 9.52
C ASN A 38 -8.70 -5.49 8.16
N ASN A 39 -7.40 -5.79 8.07
CA ASN A 39 -6.74 -6.17 6.82
C ASN A 39 -6.84 -5.10 5.72
N SER A 40 -6.79 -3.82 6.07
CA SER A 40 -6.70 -2.74 5.07
C SER A 40 -5.47 -2.98 4.21
N THR A 41 -5.67 -3.15 2.91
CA THR A 41 -4.57 -3.21 1.94
C THR A 41 -4.38 -1.82 1.35
N TRP A 42 -3.13 -1.41 1.18
CA TRP A 42 -2.76 -0.18 0.51
C TRP A 42 -1.62 -0.45 -0.45
N LEU A 43 -1.54 0.36 -1.49
CA LEU A 43 -0.47 0.31 -2.47
C LEU A 43 0.68 1.20 -2.00
N LEU A 44 1.90 0.68 -2.01
CA LEU A 44 3.09 1.49 -1.81
C LEU A 44 3.64 1.96 -3.15
N SER A 45 4.03 3.24 -3.20
CA SER A 45 4.85 3.76 -4.30
C SER A 45 6.18 3.01 -4.38
N PRO A 46 6.84 2.95 -5.55
CA PRO A 46 8.12 2.26 -5.71
C PRO A 46 9.23 2.72 -4.75
N SER A 47 9.25 4.01 -4.36
CA SER A 47 10.20 4.54 -3.37
C SER A 47 9.81 4.25 -1.91
N GLY A 48 8.57 3.81 -1.69
CA GLY A 48 7.97 3.62 -0.37
C GLY A 48 7.72 4.93 0.37
N ASP A 49 7.80 6.10 -0.28
CA ASP A 49 7.55 7.39 0.38
C ASP A 49 6.05 7.68 0.53
N PHE A 50 5.27 7.25 -0.45
CA PHE A 50 3.82 7.42 -0.49
C PHE A 50 3.08 6.08 -0.48
N ALA A 51 1.87 6.12 0.08
CA ALA A 51 0.90 5.04 0.03
C ALA A 51 -0.45 5.54 -0.51
N PHE A 52 -1.20 4.64 -1.14
CA PHE A 52 -2.55 4.90 -1.65
C PHE A 52 -3.53 3.84 -1.16
N GLY A 53 -4.72 4.27 -0.74
CA GLY A 53 -5.78 3.39 -0.25
C GLY A 53 -6.80 4.11 0.64
N PHE A 54 -7.58 3.35 1.40
CA PHE A 54 -8.53 3.89 2.36
C PHE A 54 -7.90 4.06 3.75
N LEU A 55 -8.03 5.26 4.32
CA LEU A 55 -7.74 5.53 5.72
C LEU A 55 -9.04 5.72 6.51
N PRO A 56 -9.21 5.08 7.68
CA PRO A 56 -10.39 5.30 8.51
C PRO A 56 -10.35 6.70 9.14
N LEU A 57 -11.51 7.33 9.25
CA LEU A 57 -11.71 8.49 10.11
C LEU A 57 -11.93 7.98 11.54
N GLU A 58 -11.13 8.49 12.48
CA GLU A 58 -11.12 8.04 13.88
C GLU A 58 -12.53 8.00 14.47
N GLU A 59 -12.84 6.92 15.19
CA GLU A 59 -14.12 6.72 15.89
C GLU A 59 -15.38 6.74 15.00
N THR A 60 -15.24 6.51 13.69
CA THR A 60 -16.36 6.41 12.74
C THR A 60 -16.28 5.17 11.84
N ASP A 61 -17.37 4.86 11.12
CA ASP A 61 -17.39 3.88 10.02
C ASP A 61 -17.16 4.55 8.65
N LEU A 62 -16.46 5.69 8.62
CA LEU A 62 -16.14 6.46 7.42
C LEU A 62 -14.65 6.39 7.08
N PHE A 63 -14.36 6.50 5.79
CA PHE A 63 -13.02 6.32 5.23
C PHE A 63 -12.70 7.37 4.16
N LEU A 64 -11.45 7.82 4.14
CA LEU A 64 -10.91 8.66 3.08
C LEU A 64 -10.09 7.81 2.12
N LEU A 65 -10.50 7.78 0.85
CA LEU A 65 -9.61 7.33 -0.22
C LEU A 65 -8.53 8.40 -0.42
N SER A 66 -7.28 8.08 -0.14
CA SER A 66 -6.24 9.09 0.03
C SER A 66 -4.86 8.61 -0.41
N ILE A 67 -3.96 9.60 -0.54
CA ILE A 67 -2.52 9.43 -0.65
C ILE A 67 -1.88 10.07 0.58
N TRP A 68 -0.99 9.36 1.25
CA TRP A 68 -0.29 9.84 2.45
C TRP A 68 1.19 9.46 2.44
N TYR A 69 1.98 10.11 3.29
CA TYR A 69 3.37 9.74 3.53
C TYR A 69 3.44 8.41 4.31
N ALA A 70 3.95 7.36 3.66
CA ALA A 70 3.98 6.01 4.23
C ALA A 70 5.00 5.86 5.38
N LYS A 71 6.03 6.72 5.40
CA LYS A 71 7.11 6.70 6.40
C LYS A 71 6.80 7.52 7.66
N ILE A 72 5.64 8.19 7.72
CA ILE A 72 5.20 8.98 8.87
C ILE A 72 4.08 8.21 9.59
N SER A 73 4.27 7.94 10.88
CA SER A 73 3.36 7.12 11.68
C SER A 73 1.94 7.70 11.77
N GLU A 74 1.83 9.03 11.85
CA GLU A 74 0.57 9.77 11.88
C GLU A 74 -0.16 9.77 10.52
N LYS A 75 0.41 9.14 9.47
CA LYS A 75 -0.15 9.03 8.11
C LYS A 75 -0.61 10.36 7.54
N THR A 76 0.29 11.35 7.51
CA THR A 76 0.01 12.68 6.96
C THR A 76 -0.47 12.60 5.51
N ILE A 77 -1.72 13.02 5.29
CA ILE A 77 -2.40 13.00 3.99
C ILE A 77 -1.89 14.16 3.13
N VAL A 78 -1.51 13.86 1.88
CA VAL A 78 -1.14 14.86 0.87
C VAL A 78 -2.25 15.13 -0.14
N TRP A 79 -3.17 14.17 -0.29
CA TRP A 79 -4.34 14.29 -1.14
C TRP A 79 -5.43 13.29 -0.73
N TYR A 80 -6.70 13.64 -0.91
CA TYR A 80 -7.82 12.73 -0.72
C TYR A 80 -8.92 12.99 -1.76
N ALA A 81 -9.65 11.92 -2.09
CA ALA A 81 -10.77 11.95 -3.03
C ALA A 81 -12.07 12.38 -2.34
N ASN A 82 -13.08 12.70 -3.14
CA ASN A 82 -14.47 12.92 -2.72
C ASN A 82 -14.70 14.05 -1.70
N GLY A 83 -13.74 14.97 -1.51
CA GLY A 83 -13.92 16.19 -0.71
C GLY A 83 -14.54 15.92 0.66
N ASP A 84 -15.62 16.63 0.98
CA ASP A 84 -16.34 16.51 2.26
C ASP A 84 -17.32 15.32 2.31
N SER A 85 -17.21 14.36 1.38
CA SER A 85 -18.05 13.15 1.33
C SER A 85 -17.20 11.87 1.52
N PRO A 86 -16.77 11.56 2.76
CA PRO A 86 -16.07 10.32 3.07
C PRO A 86 -16.88 9.07 2.69
N ALA A 87 -16.17 8.00 2.35
CA ALA A 87 -16.77 6.74 1.94
C ALA A 87 -17.19 5.91 3.17
N PRO A 88 -18.41 5.33 3.20
CA PRO A 88 -18.78 4.36 4.22
C PRO A 88 -17.91 3.10 4.18
N LYS A 89 -17.82 2.39 5.30
CA LYS A 89 -17.26 1.04 5.38
C LYS A 89 -17.84 0.11 4.31
N GLY A 90 -16.98 -0.68 3.68
CA GLY A 90 -17.32 -1.59 2.60
C GLY A 90 -17.34 -0.96 1.21
N SER A 91 -17.17 0.37 1.10
CA SER A 91 -17.01 1.04 -0.19
C SER A 91 -15.79 0.50 -0.95
N LYS A 92 -15.86 0.48 -2.27
CA LYS A 92 -14.82 -0.06 -3.14
C LYS A 92 -14.39 0.97 -4.18
N VAL A 93 -13.09 1.16 -4.35
CA VAL A 93 -12.51 1.83 -5.52
C VAL A 93 -11.92 0.75 -6.42
N GLU A 94 -12.22 0.81 -7.71
CA GLU A 94 -11.78 -0.18 -8.71
C GLU A 94 -11.31 0.55 -9.95
N LEU A 95 -10.19 0.09 -10.53
CA LEU A 95 -9.75 0.57 -11.83
C LEU A 95 -10.44 -0.24 -12.92
N ASN A 96 -11.37 0.37 -13.66
CA ASN A 96 -12.08 -0.26 -14.76
C ASN A 96 -11.53 0.22 -16.13
N ALA A 97 -11.53 -0.66 -17.14
CA ALA A 97 -11.13 -0.32 -18.50
C ALA A 97 -12.23 0.36 -19.32
N ASN A 98 -13.48 0.33 -18.83
CA ASN A 98 -14.63 0.80 -19.59
C ASN A 98 -14.87 2.32 -19.51
N ASP A 99 -14.19 3.01 -18.60
CA ASP A 99 -14.47 4.43 -18.26
C ASP A 99 -13.27 5.36 -18.53
N GLY A 100 -12.45 5.02 -19.54
CA GLY A 100 -11.19 5.73 -19.90
C GLY A 100 -11.27 6.60 -21.15
#